data_AF-A0A7W1ZTV4-F1
#
_entry.id   AF-A0A7W1ZTV4-F1
#
_cell.length_a   1.000
_cell.length_b   1.000
_cell.length_c   1.000
_cell.angle_alpha   90.00
_cell.angle_beta   90.00
_cell.angle_gamma   90.00
#
_symmetry.space_group_name_H-M   'P 1'
#
loop_
_entity.id
_entity.type
_entity.pdbx_description
1 polymer ?
#
loop_
_entity_poly.entity_id
_entity_poly.type
_entity_poly.pdbx_seq_one_letter_code
_entity_poly.pdbx_strand_id
1 'polypeptide(L)' 'MNAAIPVIAIFDVGKTNKKVFLFDEGYKIVYEHTDKFPETKDEDGDLCEDLALLTQWCK' A
#
# COMPACT_ATOMS: atom_id res chain seq x y z
N MET A 1 10.49 4.05 28.29
CA MET A 1 9.20 3.97 27.55
C MET A 1 9.47 4.54 26.17
N ASN A 2 9.37 3.76 25.10
CA ASN A 2 9.43 4.31 23.75
C ASN A 2 8.05 4.87 23.43
N ALA A 3 7.95 6.19 23.33
CA ALA A 3 6.75 6.83 22.81
C ALA A 3 6.59 6.44 21.34
N ALA A 4 5.36 6.20 20.90
CA ALA A 4 5.07 6.05 19.48
C ALA A 4 5.41 7.37 18.77
N ILE A 5 6.05 7.27 17.60
CA ILE A 5 6.38 8.41 16.76
C ILE A 5 5.15 8.68 15.88
N PRO A 6 4.57 9.90 15.90
CA PRO A 6 3.52 10.28 14.95
C PRO A 6 4.07 10.22 13.52
N VAL A 7 3.30 9.63 12.61
CA VAL A 7 3.69 9.47 11.21
C VAL A 7 2.53 9.74 10.26
N ILE A 8 2.89 10.07 9.03
CA ILE A 8 1.98 10.16 7.88
C ILE A 8 2.16 8.89 7.06
N ALA A 9 1.08 8.12 6.90
CA ALA A 9 1.07 6.95 6.04
C ALA A 9 0.66 7.33 4.61
N ILE A 10 1.46 6.94 3.62
CA ILE A 10 1.17 7.10 2.20
C ILE A 10 1.06 5.72 1.56
N PHE A 11 -0.10 5.44 0.97
CA PHE A 11 -0.33 4.27 0.13
C PHE A 11 -0.22 4.69 -1.34
N ASP A 12 0.78 4.14 -2.03
CA ASP A 12 0.96 4.28 -3.47
C ASP A 12 0.49 2.99 -4.15
N VAL A 13 -0.69 3.07 -4.75
CA VAL A 13 -1.41 1.95 -5.37
C VAL A 13 -1.15 1.99 -6.88
N GLY A 14 0.04 1.55 -7.30
CA GLY A 14 0.37 1.38 -8.71
C GLY A 14 -0.16 0.06 -9.26
N LYS A 15 -0.30 -0.08 -10.59
CA LYS A 15 -0.88 -1.28 -11.23
C LYS A 15 -0.22 -2.60 -10.78
N THR A 16 1.12 -2.65 -10.78
CA THR A 16 1.88 -3.88 -10.42
C THR A 16 2.42 -3.86 -9.00
N ASN A 17 2.83 -2.70 -8.50
CA ASN A 17 3.46 -2.56 -7.19
C ASN A 17 2.56 -1.72 -6.28
N LYS A 18 2.34 -2.22 -5.07
CA LYS A 18 1.64 -1.53 -4.00
C LYS A 18 2.68 -1.16 -2.97
N LYS A 19 2.77 0.12 -2.59
CA LYS A 19 3.81 0.60 -1.66
C LYS A 19 3.17 1.30 -0.47
N VAL A 20 3.73 1.06 0.71
CA VAL A 20 3.42 1.82 1.92
C VAL A 20 4.67 2.57 2.34
N PHE A 21 4.53 3.86 2.60
CA PHE A 21 5.56 4.69 3.21
C PHE A 21 5.03 5.29 4.51
N LEU A 22 5.87 5.34 5.54
CA LEU A 22 5.60 6.13 6.74
C LEU A 22 6.61 7.28 6.79
N PHE A 23 6.11 8.51 6.85
CA PHE A 23 6.91 9.71 7.00
C PHE A 23 6.79 10.25 8.42
N ASP A 24 7.90 10.67 9.02
CA ASP A 24 7.86 11.49 10.24
C ASP A 24 7.46 12.95 9.93
N GLU A 25 7.29 13.78 10.97
CA GLU A 25 6.95 15.21 10.81
C GLU A 25 8.07 16.03 10.13
N GLY A 26 9.29 15.48 10.04
CA GLY A 26 10.40 16.04 9.26
C GLY A 26 10.37 15.63 7.78
N TYR A 27 9.31 14.96 7.34
CA TYR A 27 9.15 14.38 6.00
C TYR A 27 10.26 13.39 5.62
N LYS A 28 10.82 12.67 6.60
CA LYS A 28 11.73 11.55 6.34
C LYS A 28 10.97 10.24 6.32
N ILE A 29 11.29 9.39 5.35
CA ILE A 29 10.79 8.02 5.31
C ILE A 29 11.41 7.25 6.49
N VAL A 30 10.58 6.82 7.42
CA VAL A 30 10.97 5.99 8.57
C VAL A 30 10.57 4.52 8.37
N TYR A 31 9.75 4.23 7.37
CA TYR A 31 9.39 2.89 6.94
C TYR A 31 8.98 2.89 5.46
N GLU A 32 9.39 1.87 4.74
CA GLU A 32 8.88 1.56 3.41
C GLU A 32 8.64 0.06 3.25
N HIS A 33 7.58 -0.29 2.52
CA HIS A 33 7.29 -1.67 2.14
C HIS A 33 6.67 -1.71 0.75
N THR A 34 6.94 -2.77 0.00
CA THR A 34 6.42 -2.97 -1.36
C THR A 34 5.91 -4.39 -1.52
N ASP A 35 4.68 -4.51 -1.98
CA ASP A 35 4.06 -5.77 -2.37
C ASP A 35 3.74 -5.78 -3.88
N LYS A 36 3.65 -6.98 -4.43
CA LYS A 36 3.16 -7.22 -5.78
C LYS A 36 1.96 -8.15 -5.70
N PHE A 37 0.86 -7.74 -6.29
CA PHE A 37 -0.34 -8.58 -6.39
C PHE A 37 -0.48 -9.13 -7.80
N PRO A 38 -0.94 -10.38 -7.96
CA PRO A 38 -1.32 -10.90 -9.26
C PRO A 38 -2.52 -10.12 -9.81
N GLU A 39 -2.59 -9.96 -11.13
CA GLU A 39 -3.80 -9.49 -11.80
C GLU A 39 -4.88 -10.59 -11.76
N THR A 40 -6.13 -10.19 -11.59
CA THR A 40 -7.32 -11.04 -11.75
C THR A 40 -8.09 -10.61 -13.00
N LYS A 41 -9.21 -11.27 -13.29
CA LYS A 41 -10.12 -10.88 -14.36
C LYS A 41 -11.43 -10.36 -13.80
N ASP A 42 -11.99 -9.34 -14.44
CA ASP A 42 -13.35 -8.88 -14.19
C ASP A 42 -14.40 -9.72 -14.95
N GLU A 43 -15.63 -9.24 -14.94
CA GLU A 43 -16.79 -9.90 -15.57
C GLU A 43 -16.69 -9.96 -17.10
N ASP A 44 -15.94 -9.04 -17.72
CA ASP A 44 -15.70 -8.99 -19.17
C ASP A 44 -14.43 -9.76 -19.56
N GLY A 45 -13.64 -10.22 -18.58
CA GLY A 45 -12.43 -11.00 -18.77
C GLY A 45 -11.16 -10.15 -18.89
N ASP A 46 -11.26 -8.84 -18.67
CA ASP A 46 -10.15 -7.90 -18.70
C ASP A 46 -9.31 -8.00 -17.42
N LEU A 47 -7.99 -7.82 -17.56
CA LEU A 47 -7.07 -7.91 -16.43
C LEU A 47 -7.20 -6.69 -15.52
N CYS A 48 -7.48 -6.94 -14.24
CA CYS A 48 -7.71 -5.93 -13.23
C CYS A 48 -7.15 -6.35 -11.86
N GLU A 49 -7.38 -5.54 -10.84
CA GLU A 49 -6.90 -5.75 -9.48
C GLU A 49 -7.94 -6.47 -8.62
N ASP A 50 -7.49 -7.31 -7.69
CA ASP A 50 -8.37 -7.90 -6.68
C ASP A 50 -8.68 -6.87 -5.58
N LEU A 51 -9.90 -6.34 -5.60
CA LEU A 51 -10.38 -5.35 -4.63
C LEU A 51 -10.42 -5.88 -3.19
N ALA A 52 -10.68 -7.17 -2.99
CA ALA A 52 -10.71 -7.75 -1.66
C ALA A 52 -9.29 -7.81 -1.08
N LEU A 53 -8.32 -8.27 -1.88
CA LEU A 53 -6.90 -8.28 -1.51
C LEU A 53 -6.38 -6.87 -1.26
N LEU A 54 -6.70 -5.91 -2.14
CA LEU A 54 -6.28 -4.52 -1.99
C LEU A 54 -6.87 -3.88 -0.73
N THR A 55 -8.14 -4.14 -0.44
CA THR A 55 -8.80 -3.64 0.78
C THR A 55 -8.19 -4.24 2.04
N GLN A 56 -7.81 -5.52 2.02
CA GLN A 56 -7.13 -6.16 3.15
C GLN A 56 -5.75 -5.56 3.38
N TRP A 57 -5.03 -5.21 2.33
CA TRP A 57 -3.69 -4.62 2.42
C TRP A 57 -3.68 -3.20 3.00
N CYS A 58 -4.73 -2.41 2.77
CA CYS A 58 -4.84 -1.05 3.32
C CYS A 58 -5.29 -0.98 4.79
N LYS A 59 -5.67 -2.12 5.40
CA LYS A 59 -6.17 -2.19 6.80
C LYS A 59 -5.05 -2.45 7.78
#